data_AF-U1GDM3-F1
#
_entry.id   AF-U1GDM3-F1
#
_cell.length_a   1.000
_cell.length_b   1.000
_cell.length_c   1.000
_cell.angle_alpha   90.00
_cell.angle_beta   90.00
_cell.angle_gamma   90.00
#
_symmetry.space_group_name_H-M   'P 1'
#
loop_
_entity.id
_entity.type
_entity.pdbx_description
1 polymer ?
#
loop_
_entity_poly.entity_id
_entity_poly.type
_entity_poly.pdbx_seq_one_letter_code
_entity_poly.pdbx_strand_id
1 'polypeptide(L)'
;MGEDFVLDAAFAAQQAEQFRSDQVGRIVQNAVTTTSVDTVSLDRDVFNGIDPTTSERLDSWSVTNQRHSGRCWEFAGLNVIRAQVMRNLNIDNLEFSQNHIAFFDKIEKVNFAFARAVETIDLPDGDEQVRELLGELSDGGYWPQFVDIVGKYGLVPQWAMPDTESSGNTDRMNRALEKVVRRVVGQIRAARDADDRDTRIAAAREQGLKDAWRVLAIHLGTPPTSFTWQYRDKDKNFHREGTFTPTQFARHIVPGDL
;
A
#
# COMPACT_ATOMS: atom_id res chain seq x y z
N MET A 1 -41.90 -6.07 -6.06
CA MET A 1 -41.69 -5.27 -7.29
C MET A 1 -42.88 -5.53 -8.19
N GLY A 2 -43.51 -4.48 -8.72
CA GLY A 2 -44.56 -4.64 -9.73
C GLY A 2 -44.00 -5.24 -11.01
N GLU A 3 -44.88 -5.77 -11.86
CA GLU A 3 -44.51 -6.38 -13.15
C GLU A 3 -43.71 -5.41 -14.06
N ASP A 4 -43.92 -4.09 -13.91
CA ASP A 4 -43.21 -3.04 -14.65
C ASP A 4 -41.68 -2.98 -14.42
N PHE A 5 -41.17 -3.64 -13.38
CA PHE A 5 -39.73 -3.70 -13.06
C PHE A 5 -39.07 -5.02 -13.49
N VAL A 6 -39.82 -5.91 -14.15
CA VAL A 6 -39.30 -7.16 -14.69
C VAL A 6 -38.96 -6.96 -16.16
N LEU A 7 -37.73 -7.29 -16.55
CA LEU A 7 -37.29 -7.19 -17.94
C LEU A 7 -38.10 -8.18 -18.81
N ASP A 8 -38.88 -7.68 -19.76
CA ASP A 8 -39.60 -8.52 -20.71
C ASP A 8 -38.60 -9.27 -21.62
N ALA A 9 -38.85 -10.55 -21.88
CA ALA A 9 -38.07 -11.33 -22.84
C ALA A 9 -38.07 -10.71 -24.26
N ALA A 10 -39.14 -9.99 -24.62
CA ALA A 10 -39.21 -9.25 -25.89
C ALA A 10 -38.13 -8.15 -25.99
N PHE A 11 -37.73 -7.55 -24.87
CA PHE A 11 -36.66 -6.54 -24.85
C PHE A 11 -35.35 -7.14 -25.38
N ALA A 12 -34.94 -8.32 -24.88
CA ALA A 12 -33.69 -8.96 -25.31
C ALA A 12 -33.68 -9.27 -26.81
N ALA A 13 -34.80 -9.78 -27.34
CA ALA A 13 -34.94 -10.04 -28.77
C ALA A 13 -34.87 -8.76 -29.61
N GLN A 14 -35.53 -7.68 -29.17
CA GLN A 14 -35.51 -6.39 -29.83
C GLN A 14 -34.11 -5.76 -29.84
N GLN A 15 -33.41 -5.78 -28.70
CA GLN A 15 -32.05 -5.24 -28.58
C GLN A 15 -31.05 -6.04 -29.42
N ALA A 16 -31.18 -7.37 -29.47
CA ALA A 16 -30.34 -8.21 -30.32
C ALA A 16 -30.52 -7.88 -31.80
N GLU A 17 -31.76 -7.67 -32.25
CA GLU A 17 -32.05 -7.31 -33.64
C GLU A 17 -31.54 -5.90 -33.98
N GLN A 18 -31.78 -4.92 -33.10
CA GLN A 18 -31.23 -3.58 -33.24
C GLN A 18 -29.70 -3.60 -33.32
N PHE A 19 -29.01 -4.36 -32.46
CA PHE A 19 -27.55 -4.45 -32.48
C PHE A 19 -27.02 -5.15 -33.74
N ARG A 20 -27.71 -6.17 -34.26
CA ARG A 20 -27.33 -6.79 -35.55
C ARG A 20 -27.38 -5.81 -36.71
N SER A 21 -28.28 -4.82 -36.64
CA SER A 21 -28.37 -3.76 -37.64
C SER A 21 -27.33 -2.64 -37.45
N ASP A 22 -26.70 -2.54 -36.28
CA ASP A 22 -25.63 -1.58 -36.01
C ASP A 22 -24.30 -2.06 -36.60
N GLN A 23 -23.91 -1.45 -37.73
CA GLN A 23 -22.66 -1.78 -38.41
C GLN A 23 -21.43 -1.45 -37.54
N VAL A 24 -21.42 -0.29 -36.86
CA VAL A 24 -20.29 0.14 -36.04
C VAL A 24 -20.21 -0.75 -34.81
N GLY A 25 -21.35 -0.99 -34.14
CA GLY A 25 -21.47 -1.90 -33.01
C GLY A 25 -20.93 -3.30 -33.33
N ARG A 26 -21.26 -3.88 -34.49
CA ARG A 26 -20.72 -5.18 -34.91
C ARG A 26 -19.22 -5.19 -35.17
N ILE A 27 -18.67 -4.12 -35.77
CA ILE A 27 -17.22 -4.00 -35.99
C ILE A 27 -16.50 -3.96 -34.64
N VAL A 28 -16.98 -3.11 -33.71
CA VAL A 28 -16.42 -2.98 -32.36
C VAL A 28 -16.59 -4.29 -31.57
N GLN A 29 -17.73 -4.97 -31.68
CA GLN A 29 -17.95 -6.28 -31.06
C GLN A 29 -16.89 -7.30 -31.51
N ASN A 30 -16.66 -7.44 -32.81
CA ASN A 30 -15.66 -8.38 -33.32
C ASN A 30 -14.25 -8.09 -32.79
N ALA A 31 -13.89 -6.81 -32.67
CA ALA A 31 -12.61 -6.41 -32.10
C ALA A 31 -12.52 -6.71 -30.60
N VAL A 32 -13.47 -6.20 -29.80
CA VAL A 32 -13.42 -6.27 -28.33
C VAL A 32 -13.68 -7.68 -27.79
N THR A 33 -14.39 -8.54 -28.51
CA THR A 33 -14.61 -9.94 -28.09
C THR A 33 -13.36 -10.82 -28.20
N THR A 34 -12.31 -10.35 -28.88
CA THR A 34 -11.06 -11.10 -29.09
C THR A 34 -9.82 -10.38 -28.54
N THR A 35 -9.95 -9.12 -28.15
CA THR A 35 -8.85 -8.24 -27.72
C THR A 35 -9.36 -7.28 -26.64
N SER A 36 -8.51 -6.88 -25.68
CA SER A 36 -8.95 -5.97 -24.61
C SER A 36 -9.45 -4.64 -25.17
N VAL A 37 -10.46 -4.07 -24.51
CA VAL A 37 -11.02 -2.77 -24.90
C VAL A 37 -9.96 -1.69 -24.93
N ASP A 38 -9.05 -1.65 -23.95
CA ASP A 38 -7.96 -0.67 -23.87
C ASP A 38 -7.03 -0.71 -25.09
N THR A 39 -6.78 -1.90 -25.64
CA THR A 39 -5.94 -2.07 -26.83
C THR A 39 -6.67 -1.56 -28.08
N VAL A 40 -7.96 -1.89 -28.20
CA VAL A 40 -8.79 -1.52 -29.38
C VAL A 40 -9.09 -0.02 -29.39
N SER A 41 -9.22 0.61 -28.21
CA SER A 41 -9.52 2.04 -28.07
C SER A 41 -8.31 2.96 -28.18
N LEU A 42 -7.10 2.42 -28.44
CA LEU A 42 -5.89 3.24 -28.57
C LEU A 42 -6.00 4.15 -29.80
N ASP A 43 -5.99 5.47 -29.57
CA ASP A 43 -5.86 6.46 -30.63
C ASP A 43 -4.39 6.58 -31.04
N ARG A 44 -4.09 6.22 -32.30
CA ARG A 44 -2.71 6.19 -32.81
C ARG A 44 -2.14 7.58 -33.06
N ASP A 45 -2.97 8.57 -33.40
CA ASP A 45 -2.52 9.94 -33.65
C ASP A 45 -2.19 10.64 -32.33
N VAL A 46 -3.03 10.47 -31.31
CA VAL A 46 -2.74 10.94 -29.96
C VAL A 46 -1.46 10.30 -29.42
N PHE A 47 -1.33 8.98 -29.55
CA PHE A 47 -0.13 8.27 -29.08
C PHE A 47 1.14 8.75 -29.79
N ASN A 48 1.10 8.89 -31.12
CA ASN A 48 2.25 9.37 -31.90
C ASN A 48 2.58 10.85 -31.62
N GLY A 49 1.62 11.63 -31.14
CA GLY A 49 1.80 13.03 -30.76
C GLY A 49 2.45 13.25 -29.40
N ILE A 50 2.68 12.19 -28.60
CA ILE A 50 3.35 12.31 -27.30
C ILE A 50 4.86 12.47 -27.52
N ASP A 51 5.36 13.69 -27.29
CA ASP A 51 6.80 13.96 -27.20
C ASP A 51 7.28 13.74 -25.75
N PRO A 52 8.11 12.72 -25.47
CA PRO A 52 8.59 12.43 -24.11
C PRO A 52 9.75 13.33 -23.66
N THR A 53 10.21 14.26 -24.50
CA THR A 53 11.35 15.12 -24.15
C THR A 53 10.94 16.23 -23.18
N THR A 54 11.82 16.55 -22.24
CA THR A 54 11.64 17.65 -21.28
C THR A 54 12.89 18.53 -21.27
N SER A 55 12.71 19.85 -21.10
CA SER A 55 13.84 20.78 -21.03
C SER A 55 14.69 20.58 -19.78
N GLU A 56 14.03 20.24 -18.67
CA GLU A 56 14.65 19.93 -17.39
C GLU A 56 14.30 18.49 -17.03
N ARG A 57 15.32 17.65 -16.86
CA ARG A 57 15.16 16.26 -16.45
C ARG A 57 15.78 16.06 -15.08
N LEU A 58 14.94 15.74 -14.09
CA LEU A 58 15.38 15.57 -12.71
C LEU A 58 15.90 14.17 -12.43
N ASP A 59 15.40 13.15 -13.14
CA ASP A 59 15.71 11.75 -12.94
C ASP A 59 16.84 11.26 -13.85
N SER A 60 17.81 10.57 -13.26
CA SER A 60 18.85 9.81 -13.97
C SER A 60 19.11 8.43 -13.37
N TRP A 61 18.30 8.04 -12.39
CA TRP A 61 18.42 6.82 -11.60
C TRP A 61 17.38 5.77 -12.02
N SER A 62 17.52 4.53 -11.53
CA SER A 62 16.60 3.46 -11.92
C SER A 62 15.20 3.64 -11.34
N VAL A 63 14.20 3.25 -12.12
CA VAL A 63 12.81 3.16 -11.68
C VAL A 63 12.63 2.08 -10.61
N THR A 64 11.65 2.30 -9.73
CA THR A 64 11.21 1.34 -8.71
C THR A 64 9.89 0.69 -9.13
N ASN A 65 9.57 -0.49 -8.61
CA ASN A 65 8.37 -1.24 -9.02
C ASN A 65 7.65 -1.85 -7.81
N GLN A 66 6.46 -1.34 -7.49
CA GLN A 66 5.63 -1.80 -6.37
C GLN A 66 4.93 -3.14 -6.63
N ARG A 67 4.96 -3.65 -7.88
CA ARG A 67 4.33 -4.90 -8.32
C ARG A 67 2.83 -4.91 -7.99
N HIS A 68 2.31 -6.02 -7.48
CA HIS A 68 0.89 -6.21 -7.15
C HIS A 68 0.62 -5.80 -5.69
N SER A 69 0.91 -4.54 -5.38
CA SER A 69 0.63 -3.93 -4.08
C SER A 69 0.14 -2.49 -4.24
N GLY A 70 -0.59 -1.97 -3.26
CA GLY A 70 -1.08 -0.59 -3.23
C GLY A 70 -0.11 0.40 -2.57
N ARG A 71 1.20 0.14 -2.61
CA ARG A 71 2.25 0.91 -1.93
C ARG A 71 2.74 2.15 -2.69
N CYS A 72 1.96 2.66 -3.64
CA CYS A 72 2.38 3.77 -4.52
C CYS A 72 2.86 5.01 -3.76
N TRP A 73 2.19 5.32 -2.65
CA TRP A 73 2.52 6.44 -1.77
C TRP A 73 3.88 6.27 -1.07
N GLU A 74 4.22 5.06 -0.62
CA GLU A 74 5.53 4.74 -0.03
C GLU A 74 6.65 4.89 -1.08
N PHE A 75 6.43 4.33 -2.27
CA PHE A 75 7.37 4.41 -3.38
C PHE A 75 7.58 5.87 -3.83
N ALA A 76 6.51 6.64 -3.94
CA ALA A 76 6.58 8.06 -4.29
C ALA A 76 7.32 8.88 -3.23
N GLY A 77 7.00 8.69 -1.94
CA GLY A 77 7.68 9.40 -0.85
C GLY A 77 9.18 9.10 -0.80
N LEU A 78 9.55 7.81 -0.90
CA LEU A 78 10.96 7.41 -0.94
C LEU A 78 11.68 7.85 -2.23
N ASN A 79 10.97 7.96 -3.36
CA ASN A 79 11.53 8.51 -4.60
C ASN A 79 11.92 9.99 -4.46
N VAL A 80 11.12 10.79 -3.74
CA VAL A 80 11.45 12.20 -3.45
C VAL A 80 12.71 12.29 -2.58
N ILE A 81 12.75 11.52 -1.48
CA ILE A 81 13.89 11.54 -0.55
C ILE A 81 15.17 11.07 -1.26
N ARG A 82 15.14 9.92 -1.95
CA ARG A 82 16.36 9.33 -2.54
C ARG A 82 16.98 10.23 -3.60
N ALA A 83 16.16 10.97 -4.36
CA ALA A 83 16.64 11.92 -5.35
C ALA A 83 17.56 12.98 -4.73
N GLN A 84 17.16 13.54 -3.58
CA GLN A 84 17.97 14.51 -2.86
C GLN A 84 19.24 13.89 -2.26
N VAL A 85 19.11 12.69 -1.68
CA VAL A 85 20.24 11.98 -1.06
C VAL A 85 21.31 11.62 -2.10
N MET A 86 20.90 11.12 -3.26
CA MET A 86 21.82 10.77 -4.34
C MET A 86 22.60 11.99 -4.83
N ARG A 87 21.97 13.17 -4.89
CA ARG A 87 22.67 14.43 -5.19
C ARG A 87 23.68 14.80 -4.10
N ASN A 88 23.29 14.72 -2.83
CA ASN A 88 24.14 15.12 -1.70
C ASN A 88 25.36 14.22 -1.52
N LEU A 89 25.17 12.90 -1.67
CA LEU A 89 26.22 11.90 -1.45
C LEU A 89 26.99 11.54 -2.74
N ASN A 90 26.66 12.17 -3.87
CA ASN A 90 27.20 11.84 -5.18
C ASN A 90 27.11 10.33 -5.49
N ILE A 91 25.92 9.73 -5.36
CA ILE A 91 25.67 8.30 -5.63
C ILE A 91 24.84 8.17 -6.91
N ASP A 92 25.16 7.19 -7.77
CA ASP A 92 24.40 6.93 -9.01
C ASP A 92 23.00 6.37 -8.76
N ASN A 93 22.89 5.44 -7.82
CA ASN A 93 21.64 4.76 -7.56
C ASN A 93 21.52 4.38 -6.08
N LEU A 94 20.41 4.78 -5.47
CA LEU A 94 20.03 4.44 -4.12
C LEU A 94 18.57 4.05 -4.12
N GLU A 95 18.25 3.00 -3.37
CA GLU A 95 16.88 2.63 -3.05
C GLU A 95 16.77 2.43 -1.55
N PHE A 96 15.71 2.99 -0.98
CA PHE A 96 15.30 2.74 0.40
C PHE A 96 14.31 1.59 0.43
N SER A 97 14.25 0.90 1.57
CA SER A 97 13.28 -0.16 1.76
C SER A 97 11.86 0.38 1.87
N GLN A 98 11.07 0.16 0.82
CA GLN A 98 9.62 0.34 0.86
C GLN A 98 8.99 -0.73 1.76
N ASN A 99 9.58 -1.94 1.81
CA ASN A 99 9.14 -3.01 2.69
C ASN A 99 9.21 -2.62 4.20
N HIS A 100 10.22 -1.84 4.60
CA HIS A 100 10.33 -1.29 5.96
C HIS A 100 9.17 -0.34 6.27
N ILE A 101 8.84 0.55 5.34
CA ILE A 101 7.68 1.46 5.50
C ILE A 101 6.38 0.66 5.56
N ALA A 102 6.16 -0.28 4.64
CA ALA A 102 4.99 -1.14 4.61
C ALA A 102 4.80 -1.94 5.91
N PHE A 103 5.89 -2.46 6.49
CA PHE A 103 5.83 -3.18 7.76
C PHE A 103 5.25 -2.29 8.87
N PHE A 104 5.79 -1.09 9.03
CA PHE A 104 5.38 -0.18 10.09
C PHE A 104 4.02 0.47 9.83
N ASP A 105 3.68 0.77 8.58
CA ASP A 105 2.33 1.18 8.19
C ASP A 105 1.28 0.14 8.61
N LYS A 106 1.50 -1.13 8.27
CA LYS A 106 0.52 -2.19 8.56
C LYS A 106 0.30 -2.40 10.06
N ILE A 107 1.37 -2.38 10.87
CA ILE A 107 1.19 -2.55 12.32
C ILE A 107 0.52 -1.33 12.96
N GLU A 108 0.80 -0.12 12.48
CA GLU A 108 0.13 1.10 12.97
C GLU A 108 -1.35 1.14 12.58
N LYS A 109 -1.69 0.71 11.35
CA LYS A 109 -3.10 0.57 10.94
C LYS A 109 -3.86 -0.47 11.77
N VAL A 110 -3.22 -1.60 12.10
CA VAL A 110 -3.81 -2.59 13.02
C VAL A 110 -4.02 -1.99 14.41
N ASN A 111 -3.03 -1.27 14.94
CA ASN A 111 -3.16 -0.59 16.23
C ASN A 111 -4.28 0.47 16.22
N PHE A 112 -4.38 1.24 15.14
CA PHE A 112 -5.45 2.22 14.94
C PHE A 112 -6.83 1.55 14.90
N ALA A 113 -6.98 0.44 14.16
CA ALA A 113 -8.24 -0.32 14.13
C ALA A 113 -8.65 -0.80 15.53
N PHE A 114 -7.69 -1.22 16.37
CA PHE A 114 -7.96 -1.57 17.76
C PHE A 114 -8.38 -0.38 18.62
N ALA A 115 -7.73 0.78 18.46
CA ALA A 115 -8.13 1.99 19.16
C ALA A 115 -9.55 2.39 18.78
N ARG A 116 -9.87 2.41 17.48
CA ARG A 116 -11.22 2.68 16.98
C ARG A 116 -12.25 1.67 17.48
N ALA A 117 -11.91 0.39 17.56
CA ALA A 117 -12.81 -0.63 18.12
C ALA A 117 -13.20 -0.36 19.57
N VAL A 118 -12.27 0.17 20.37
CA VAL A 118 -12.55 0.62 21.75
C VAL A 118 -13.41 1.88 21.75
N GLU A 119 -13.11 2.86 20.89
CA GLU A 119 -13.89 4.10 20.79
C GLU A 119 -15.34 3.85 20.34
N THR A 120 -15.55 2.87 19.46
CA THR A 120 -16.89 2.52 18.92
C THR A 120 -17.55 1.37 19.68
N ILE A 121 -17.01 0.97 20.83
CA ILE A 121 -17.46 -0.24 21.53
C ILE A 121 -18.93 -0.18 21.92
N ASP A 122 -19.47 1.00 22.24
CA ASP A 122 -20.85 1.20 22.69
C ASP A 122 -21.85 1.42 21.52
N LEU A 123 -21.36 1.62 20.28
CA LEU A 123 -22.20 1.77 19.09
C LEU A 123 -22.89 0.44 18.73
N PRO A 124 -24.07 0.47 18.06
CA PRO A 124 -24.72 -0.74 17.54
C PRO A 124 -23.83 -1.52 16.57
N ASP A 125 -24.00 -2.84 16.47
CA ASP A 125 -23.21 -3.68 15.54
C ASP A 125 -23.38 -3.30 14.06
N GLY A 126 -24.56 -2.77 13.71
CA GLY A 126 -24.88 -2.31 12.35
C GLY A 126 -24.39 -0.89 12.03
N ASP A 127 -23.75 -0.20 12.96
CA ASP A 127 -23.21 1.15 12.74
C ASP A 127 -22.09 1.11 11.69
N GLU A 128 -22.06 2.08 10.78
CA GLU A 128 -21.09 2.10 9.68
C GLU A 128 -19.65 2.18 10.19
N GLN A 129 -19.40 2.91 11.29
CA GLN A 129 -18.06 2.98 11.88
C GLN A 129 -17.58 1.62 12.40
N VAL A 130 -18.50 0.76 12.85
CA VAL A 130 -18.18 -0.61 13.27
C VAL A 130 -17.94 -1.50 12.04
N ARG A 131 -18.74 -1.32 10.98
CA ARG A 131 -18.59 -2.07 9.72
C ARG A 131 -17.26 -1.76 9.03
N GLU A 132 -16.83 -0.50 9.02
CA GLU A 132 -15.55 -0.07 8.46
C GLU A 132 -14.36 -0.81 9.09
N LEU A 133 -14.39 -1.09 10.41
CA LEU A 133 -13.33 -1.83 11.10
C LEU A 133 -13.20 -3.29 10.65
N LEU A 134 -14.26 -3.85 10.06
CA LEU A 134 -14.31 -5.21 9.55
C LEU A 134 -13.98 -5.28 8.04
N GLY A 135 -13.74 -4.13 7.41
CA GLY A 135 -13.39 -3.98 6.01
C GLY A 135 -11.98 -4.49 5.66
N GLU A 136 -11.51 -4.09 4.50
CA GLU A 136 -10.20 -4.49 3.98
C GLU A 136 -9.06 -3.67 4.59
N LEU A 137 -7.95 -4.34 4.92
CA LEU A 137 -6.76 -3.63 5.41
C LEU A 137 -5.92 -3.12 4.22
N SER A 138 -6.33 -1.98 3.67
CA SER A 138 -5.71 -1.37 2.49
C SER A 138 -4.21 -1.07 2.65
N ASP A 139 -3.46 -1.22 1.56
CA ASP A 139 -2.06 -0.79 1.44
C ASP A 139 -1.92 0.73 1.33
N GLY A 140 -2.95 1.42 0.84
CA GLY A 140 -2.87 2.84 0.52
C GLY A 140 -2.68 3.73 1.74
N GLY A 141 -2.08 4.89 1.53
CA GLY A 141 -1.84 5.88 2.55
C GLY A 141 -1.57 7.26 1.96
N TYR A 142 -1.32 8.23 2.83
CA TYR A 142 -1.15 9.65 2.50
C TYR A 142 0.18 10.20 2.98
N TRP A 143 0.58 11.36 2.45
CA TRP A 143 1.83 12.02 2.81
C TRP A 143 2.06 12.18 4.33
N PRO A 144 1.08 12.67 5.15
CA PRO A 144 1.31 12.80 6.59
C PRO A 144 1.62 11.47 7.28
N GLN A 145 0.95 10.38 6.87
CA GLN A 145 1.22 9.05 7.41
C GLN A 145 2.64 8.58 7.07
N PHE A 146 3.12 8.90 5.86
CA PHE A 146 4.47 8.57 5.44
C PHE A 146 5.50 9.31 6.31
N VAL A 147 5.30 10.62 6.54
CA VAL A 147 6.15 11.43 7.42
C VAL A 147 6.14 10.89 8.86
N ASP A 148 4.98 10.52 9.39
CA ASP A 148 4.87 9.93 10.73
C ASP A 148 5.65 8.61 10.85
N ILE A 149 5.52 7.71 9.86
CA ILE A 149 6.25 6.44 9.84
C ILE A 149 7.75 6.68 9.75
N VAL A 150 8.21 7.56 8.85
CA VAL A 150 9.64 7.87 8.71
C VAL A 150 10.18 8.55 9.97
N GLY A 151 9.42 9.47 10.57
CA GLY A 151 9.82 10.15 11.80
C GLY A 151 9.94 9.20 12.99
N LYS A 152 9.02 8.23 13.11
CA LYS A 152 8.98 7.28 14.22
C LYS A 152 9.92 6.08 14.04
N TYR A 153 10.02 5.53 12.84
CA TYR A 153 10.70 4.26 12.55
C TYR A 153 11.92 4.41 11.65
N GLY A 154 12.18 5.61 11.12
CA GLY A 154 13.33 5.91 10.30
C GLY A 154 13.29 5.27 8.91
N LEU A 155 14.47 5.19 8.31
CA LEU A 155 14.69 4.66 6.96
C LEU A 155 15.77 3.60 7.01
N VAL A 156 15.72 2.67 6.07
CA VAL A 156 16.79 1.69 5.85
C VAL A 156 17.06 1.55 4.35
N PRO A 157 18.29 1.25 3.92
CA PRO A 157 18.57 0.90 2.53
C PRO A 157 17.80 -0.36 2.10
N GLN A 158 17.50 -0.48 0.81
CA GLN A 158 16.76 -1.63 0.26
C GLN A 158 17.42 -2.97 0.59
N TRP A 159 18.75 -3.04 0.63
CA TRP A 159 19.45 -4.28 0.98
C TRP A 159 19.32 -4.68 2.46
N ALA A 160 19.01 -3.74 3.36
CA ALA A 160 18.88 -4.01 4.78
C ALA A 160 17.53 -4.65 5.13
N MET A 161 16.50 -4.37 4.32
CA MET A 161 15.20 -5.03 4.38
C MET A 161 14.62 -5.11 2.96
N PRO A 162 15.02 -6.12 2.16
CA PRO A 162 14.58 -6.24 0.78
C PRO A 162 13.09 -6.57 0.68
N ASP A 163 12.51 -6.30 -0.49
CA ASP A 163 11.16 -6.75 -0.83
C ASP A 163 11.07 -8.29 -0.78
N THR A 164 9.91 -8.78 -0.34
CA THR A 164 9.55 -10.20 -0.29
C THR A 164 8.49 -10.53 -1.35
N GLU A 165 8.08 -11.80 -1.45
CA GLU A 165 6.91 -12.14 -2.28
C GLU A 165 5.67 -11.35 -1.81
N SER A 166 5.43 -11.31 -0.51
CA SER A 166 4.21 -10.72 0.03
C SER A 166 4.25 -9.19 0.04
N SER A 167 5.43 -8.55 0.06
CA SER A 167 5.48 -7.10 -0.14
C SER A 167 5.11 -6.71 -1.58
N GLY A 168 5.44 -7.55 -2.57
CA GLY A 168 5.03 -7.37 -3.97
C GLY A 168 3.66 -7.97 -4.35
N ASN A 169 2.97 -8.63 -3.41
CA ASN A 169 1.70 -9.33 -3.61
C ASN A 169 0.92 -9.45 -2.27
N THR A 170 0.35 -8.33 -1.82
CA THR A 170 -0.05 -8.11 -0.42
C THR A 170 -1.35 -8.79 0.01
N ASP A 171 -2.19 -9.18 -0.94
CA ASP A 171 -3.52 -9.78 -0.72
C ASP A 171 -3.59 -10.86 0.37
N ARG A 172 -2.65 -11.82 0.35
CA ARG A 172 -2.66 -12.94 1.31
C ARG A 172 -2.29 -12.49 2.71
N MET A 173 -1.31 -11.60 2.82
CA MET A 173 -0.89 -11.00 4.08
C MET A 173 -2.02 -10.13 4.66
N ASN A 174 -2.63 -9.28 3.84
CA ASN A 174 -3.75 -8.41 4.26
C ASN A 174 -4.91 -9.24 4.78
N ARG A 175 -5.32 -10.32 4.08
CA ARG A 175 -6.35 -11.24 4.59
C ARG A 175 -5.98 -11.91 5.91
N ALA A 176 -4.71 -12.22 6.15
CA ALA A 176 -4.26 -12.78 7.42
C ALA A 176 -4.34 -11.75 8.56
N LEU A 177 -3.91 -10.51 8.30
CA LEU A 177 -4.02 -9.41 9.26
C LEU A 177 -5.48 -9.06 9.57
N GLU A 178 -6.34 -9.02 8.57
CA GLU A 178 -7.77 -8.77 8.77
C GLU A 178 -8.43 -9.83 9.67
N LYS A 179 -8.01 -11.10 9.59
CA LYS A 179 -8.49 -12.13 10.52
C LYS A 179 -8.08 -11.83 11.96
N VAL A 180 -6.86 -11.35 12.18
CA VAL A 180 -6.40 -10.90 13.50
C VAL A 180 -7.26 -9.71 13.95
N VAL A 181 -7.47 -8.73 13.07
CA VAL A 181 -8.26 -7.53 13.36
C VAL A 181 -9.69 -7.88 13.76
N ARG A 182 -10.42 -8.60 12.90
CA ARG A 182 -11.82 -9.00 13.11
C ARG A 182 -11.98 -9.80 14.41
N ARG A 183 -11.05 -10.71 14.72
CA ARG A 183 -11.06 -11.48 15.99
C ARG A 183 -10.92 -10.56 17.20
N VAL A 184 -9.97 -9.62 17.18
CA VAL A 184 -9.71 -8.72 18.31
C VAL A 184 -10.86 -7.70 18.47
N VAL A 185 -11.41 -7.19 17.37
CA VAL A 185 -12.62 -6.35 17.39
C VAL A 185 -13.77 -7.11 18.07
N GLY A 186 -14.00 -8.37 17.71
CA GLY A 186 -15.00 -9.22 18.36
C GLY A 186 -14.74 -9.42 19.86
N GLN A 187 -13.49 -9.64 20.26
CA GLN A 187 -13.10 -9.76 21.68
C GLN A 187 -13.34 -8.46 22.47
N ILE A 188 -13.01 -7.31 21.89
CA ILE A 188 -13.25 -5.99 22.49
C ILE A 188 -14.75 -5.78 22.70
N ARG A 189 -15.57 -6.05 21.67
CA ARG A 189 -17.03 -5.88 21.77
C ARG A 189 -17.68 -6.84 22.75
N ALA A 190 -17.20 -8.09 22.83
CA ALA A 190 -17.68 -9.07 23.81
C ALA A 190 -17.35 -8.67 25.27
N ALA A 191 -16.41 -7.75 25.48
CA ALA A 191 -16.08 -7.22 26.80
C ALA A 191 -16.95 -6.01 27.22
N ARG A 192 -17.88 -5.54 26.38
CA ARG A 192 -18.68 -4.32 26.61
C ARG A 192 -19.33 -4.28 28.00
N ASP A 193 -20.00 -5.37 28.38
CA ASP A 193 -20.79 -5.47 29.61
C ASP A 193 -20.11 -6.34 30.68
N ALA A 194 -18.81 -6.61 30.53
CA ALA A 194 -18.05 -7.42 31.47
C ALA A 194 -17.54 -6.59 32.66
N ASP A 195 -17.63 -7.15 33.88
CA ASP A 195 -17.10 -6.50 35.09
C ASP A 195 -15.58 -6.23 35.00
N ASP A 196 -14.84 -7.04 34.23
CA ASP A 196 -13.40 -6.93 33.96
C ASP A 196 -13.09 -6.35 32.56
N ARG A 197 -13.99 -5.52 32.00
CA ARG A 197 -13.92 -4.92 30.65
C ARG A 197 -12.53 -4.42 30.27
N ASP A 198 -11.95 -3.52 31.07
CA ASP A 198 -10.68 -2.86 30.71
C ASP A 198 -9.51 -3.85 30.66
N THR A 199 -9.50 -4.84 31.55
CA THR A 199 -8.50 -5.91 31.55
C THR A 199 -8.63 -6.78 30.30
N ARG A 200 -9.84 -7.15 29.91
CA ARG A 200 -10.08 -7.94 28.68
C ARG A 200 -9.69 -7.18 27.41
N ILE A 201 -10.04 -5.89 27.35
CA ILE A 201 -9.69 -5.03 26.21
C ILE A 201 -8.16 -4.91 26.10
N ALA A 202 -7.47 -4.63 27.21
CA ALA A 202 -6.01 -4.52 27.22
C ALA A 202 -5.34 -5.83 26.76
N ALA A 203 -5.78 -6.97 27.29
CA ALA A 203 -5.25 -8.28 26.92
C ALA A 203 -5.50 -8.62 25.44
N ALA A 204 -6.70 -8.35 24.92
CA ALA A 204 -7.04 -8.59 23.52
C ALA A 204 -6.19 -7.73 22.58
N ARG A 205 -5.98 -6.45 22.91
CA ARG A 205 -5.13 -5.54 22.12
C ARG A 205 -3.67 -5.98 22.12
N GLU A 206 -3.12 -6.29 23.30
CA GLU A 206 -1.73 -6.72 23.41
C GLU A 206 -1.47 -8.00 22.62
N GLN A 207 -2.33 -9.01 22.78
CA GLN A 207 -2.19 -10.26 22.02
C GLN A 207 -2.44 -10.04 20.52
N GLY A 208 -3.39 -9.18 20.16
CA GLY A 208 -3.66 -8.81 18.78
C GLY A 208 -2.44 -8.20 18.07
N LEU A 209 -1.74 -7.28 18.74
CA LEU A 209 -0.53 -6.66 18.20
C LEU A 209 0.62 -7.66 18.07
N LYS A 210 0.78 -8.57 19.03
CA LYS A 210 1.76 -9.67 18.95
C LYS A 210 1.48 -10.59 17.77
N ASP A 211 0.21 -10.94 17.55
CA ASP A 211 -0.19 -11.80 16.44
C ASP A 211 -0.01 -11.10 15.09
N ALA A 212 -0.38 -9.81 14.99
CA ALA A 212 -0.17 -9.01 13.79
C ALA A 212 1.33 -8.85 13.47
N TRP A 213 2.16 -8.55 14.47
CA TRP A 213 3.61 -8.50 14.32
C TRP A 213 4.16 -9.83 13.79
N ARG A 214 3.70 -10.96 14.34
CA ARG A 214 4.12 -12.29 13.88
C ARG A 214 3.74 -12.53 12.42
N VAL A 215 2.53 -12.16 12.00
CA VAL A 215 2.10 -12.24 10.60
C VAL A 215 3.02 -11.39 9.72
N LEU A 216 3.25 -10.13 10.08
CA LEU A 216 4.12 -9.23 9.32
C LEU A 216 5.55 -9.75 9.22
N ALA A 217 6.15 -10.21 10.33
CA ALA A 217 7.51 -10.74 10.32
C ALA A 217 7.65 -12.00 9.46
N ILE A 218 6.62 -12.86 9.39
CA ILE A 218 6.60 -14.03 8.51
C ILE A 218 6.53 -13.62 7.03
N HIS A 219 5.74 -12.59 6.70
CA HIS A 219 5.50 -12.18 5.32
C HIS A 219 6.56 -11.21 4.76
N LEU A 220 7.04 -10.30 5.58
CA LEU A 220 7.87 -9.16 5.19
C LEU A 220 9.31 -9.26 5.71
N GLY A 221 9.58 -10.24 6.58
CA GLY A 221 10.83 -10.32 7.33
C GLY A 221 10.83 -9.42 8.57
N THR A 222 11.85 -9.58 9.41
CA THR A 222 11.98 -8.79 10.65
C THR A 222 12.70 -7.47 10.36
N PRO A 223 12.12 -6.31 10.72
CA PRO A 223 12.79 -5.03 10.54
C PRO A 223 14.15 -4.98 11.24
N PRO A 224 15.21 -4.48 10.58
CA PRO A 224 16.54 -4.42 11.17
C PRO A 224 16.57 -3.36 12.28
N THR A 225 17.23 -3.69 13.39
CA THR A 225 17.46 -2.73 14.48
C THR A 225 18.71 -1.88 14.26
N SER A 226 19.66 -2.38 13.46
CA SER A 226 20.82 -1.64 12.99
C SER A 226 21.42 -2.26 11.72
N PHE A 227 22.21 -1.47 10.99
CA PHE A 227 22.94 -1.90 9.81
C PHE A 227 24.17 -1.01 9.57
N THR A 228 25.18 -1.54 8.88
CA THR A 228 26.38 -0.77 8.51
C THR A 228 26.16 -0.05 7.19
N TRP A 229 26.22 1.29 7.22
CA TRP A 229 26.12 2.12 6.02
C TRP A 229 27.48 2.27 5.34
N GLN A 230 27.53 1.83 4.08
CA GLN A 230 28.70 1.93 3.22
C GLN A 230 28.25 1.97 1.76
N TYR A 231 28.93 2.76 0.94
CA TYR A 231 28.59 2.96 -0.48
C TYR A 231 29.83 3.34 -1.29
N ARG A 232 29.69 3.30 -2.62
CA ARG A 232 30.64 3.93 -3.54
C ARG A 232 29.96 5.11 -4.22
N ASP A 233 30.67 6.23 -4.30
CA ASP A 233 30.22 7.40 -5.04
C ASP A 233 30.49 7.26 -6.54
N LYS A 234 30.07 8.24 -7.34
CA LYS A 234 30.30 8.30 -8.79
C LYS A 234 31.78 8.36 -9.17
N ASP A 235 32.62 8.86 -8.27
CA ASP A 235 34.07 8.94 -8.43
C ASP A 235 34.78 7.62 -8.07
N LYS A 236 33.99 6.57 -7.74
CA LYS A 236 34.43 5.23 -7.35
C LYS A 236 35.11 5.17 -6.00
N ASN A 237 35.08 6.23 -5.19
CA ASN A 237 35.59 6.22 -3.83
C ASN A 237 34.66 5.41 -2.93
N PHE A 238 35.25 4.64 -2.01
CA PHE A 238 34.49 3.85 -1.05
C PHE A 238 34.32 4.63 0.25
N HIS A 239 33.08 4.76 0.68
CA HIS A 239 32.68 5.41 1.92
C HIS A 239 32.16 4.38 2.91
N ARG A 240 32.62 4.46 4.15
CA ARG A 240 32.11 3.66 5.28
C ARG A 240 31.82 4.61 6.42
N GLU A 241 30.54 4.76 6.75
CA GLU A 241 30.08 5.76 7.71
C GLU A 241 29.70 5.14 9.07
N GLY A 242 29.77 3.81 9.19
CA GLY A 242 29.57 3.09 10.44
C GLY A 242 28.21 2.41 10.54
N THR A 243 27.81 2.06 11.75
CA THR A 243 26.54 1.35 12.02
C THR A 243 25.51 2.33 12.54
N PHE A 244 24.32 2.30 11.92
CA PHE A 244 23.19 3.17 12.26
C PHE A 244 21.99 2.33 12.65
N THR A 245 21.16 2.84 13.56
CA THR A 245 19.75 2.45 13.63
C THR A 245 18.97 3.10 12.48
N PRO A 246 17.77 2.60 12.12
CA PRO A 246 16.94 3.22 11.09
C PRO A 246 16.65 4.72 11.31
N THR A 247 16.41 5.12 12.57
CA THR A 247 16.13 6.52 12.94
C THR A 247 17.38 7.39 12.91
N GLN A 248 18.53 6.87 13.32
CA GLN A 248 19.81 7.58 13.17
C GLN A 248 20.15 7.77 11.70
N PHE A 249 19.94 6.75 10.86
CA PHE A 249 20.17 6.83 9.43
C PHE A 249 19.27 7.88 8.77
N ALA A 250 17.96 7.86 9.04
CA ALA A 250 17.04 8.87 8.50
C ALA A 250 17.49 10.30 8.83
N ARG A 251 17.83 10.58 10.10
CA ARG A 251 18.34 11.89 10.53
C ARG A 251 19.68 12.26 9.91
N HIS A 252 20.52 11.28 9.63
CA HIS A 252 21.84 11.49 9.05
C HIS A 252 21.76 11.84 7.57
N ILE A 253 20.88 11.16 6.81
CA ILE A 253 20.91 11.25 5.35
C ILE A 253 19.85 12.19 4.77
N VAL A 254 18.74 12.42 5.48
CA VAL A 254 17.67 13.30 5.02
C VAL A 254 18.01 14.75 5.42
N PRO A 255 18.21 15.68 4.47
CA PRO A 255 18.53 17.06 4.79
C PRO A 255 17.28 17.83 5.21
N GLY A 256 17.20 18.24 6.48
CA GLY A 256 16.10 19.06 7.01
C GLY A 256 14.91 18.25 7.54
N ASP A 257 13.85 18.94 7.93
CA ASP A 257 12.59 18.32 8.36
C ASP A 257 11.78 17.85 7.13
N LEU A 258 11.15 16.67 7.24
CA LEU A 258 10.26 16.08 6.22
C LEU A 258 8.84 16.68 6.27
#